data_AF-A0A8T5RGN8-F1
#
_entry.id   AF-A0A8T5RGN8-F1
#
_cell.length_a   1.000
_cell.length_b   1.000
_cell.length_c   1.000
_cell.angle_alpha   90.00
_cell.angle_beta   90.00
_cell.angle_gamma   90.00
#
_symmetry.space_group_name_H-M   'P 1'
#
loop_
_entity.id
_entity.type
_entity.pdbx_description
1 polymer ?
#
loop_
_entity_poly.entity_id
_entity_poly.type
_entity_poly.pdbx_seq_one_letter_code
_entity_poly.pdbx_strand_id
1 'polypeptide(L)'
;GILTEKFGLNNENSMIRKGVEFLFKFQTDEGDFRGIYGNQYSPNYSAGIIEILIKAGYEKDHRIEKCFKWLLSVRQNDGGWTIPIRTHNVDWQEVMYSKELLKPIKEKPFSHVVTGVVLRAFAAHSKYKNSEKAQKIGELLATRFFKSDKYTDRRSKENWFKVSFPFWFTDIISALDSLSLLGFNKVHPNIDLALETLKSRQLENGLWDLKLLKTKDKNLIYWINLIICRLYKRFFKEY
;
A
#
# COMPACT_ATOMS: atom_id res chain seq x y z
N GLY A 1 10.27 -4.45 -6.74
CA GLY A 1 9.82 -3.04 -6.68
C GLY A 1 10.17 -2.33 -7.96
N ILE A 2 11.34 -1.67 -8.02
CA ILE A 2 11.75 -0.87 -9.20
C ILE A 2 11.75 -1.69 -10.49
N LEU A 3 12.39 -2.87 -10.48
CA LEU A 3 12.46 -3.75 -11.65
C LEU A 3 11.09 -4.11 -12.24
N THR A 4 10.13 -4.44 -11.38
CA THR A 4 8.76 -4.80 -11.80
C THR A 4 7.97 -3.57 -12.24
N GLU A 5 7.96 -2.53 -11.42
CA GLU A 5 7.05 -1.38 -11.60
C GLU A 5 7.50 -0.38 -12.67
N LYS A 6 8.81 -0.20 -12.83
CA LYS A 6 9.38 0.73 -13.82
C LYS A 6 9.82 0.05 -15.10
N PHE A 7 10.31 -1.19 -14.99
CA PHE A 7 10.92 -1.89 -16.13
C PHE A 7 10.12 -3.11 -16.59
N GLY A 8 8.98 -3.42 -15.95
CA GLY A 8 8.10 -4.52 -16.36
C GLY A 8 8.69 -5.93 -16.17
N LEU A 9 9.80 -6.07 -15.44
CA LEU A 9 10.40 -7.39 -15.23
C LEU A 9 9.50 -8.28 -14.36
N ASN A 10 9.27 -9.50 -14.83
CA ASN A 10 8.34 -10.47 -14.27
C ASN A 10 9.01 -11.86 -14.11
N ASN A 11 8.20 -12.88 -13.83
CA ASN A 11 8.62 -14.27 -13.66
C ASN A 11 9.26 -14.93 -14.90
N GLU A 12 9.27 -14.31 -16.08
CA GLU A 12 10.01 -14.77 -17.27
C GLU A 12 11.52 -14.52 -17.10
N ASN A 13 11.92 -13.54 -16.29
CA ASN A 13 13.32 -13.24 -16.00
C ASN A 13 13.88 -14.14 -14.88
N SER A 14 15.00 -14.83 -15.13
CA SER A 14 15.61 -15.77 -14.18
C SER A 14 16.10 -15.11 -12.88
N MET A 15 16.54 -13.85 -12.93
CA MET A 15 16.96 -13.10 -11.75
C MET A 15 15.77 -12.66 -10.90
N ILE A 16 14.62 -12.34 -11.52
CA ILE A 16 13.38 -12.12 -10.79
C ILE A 16 12.96 -13.39 -10.08
N ARG A 17 12.96 -14.57 -10.74
CA ARG A 17 12.66 -15.85 -10.09
C ARG A 17 13.53 -16.10 -8.86
N LYS A 18 14.86 -15.92 -8.97
CA LYS A 18 15.79 -16.07 -7.85
C LYS A 18 15.48 -15.09 -6.70
N GLY A 19 15.20 -13.82 -7.03
CA GLY A 19 14.86 -12.81 -6.04
C GLY A 19 13.55 -13.09 -5.30
N VAL A 20 12.54 -13.62 -6.01
CA VAL A 20 11.26 -14.02 -5.43
C VAL A 20 11.43 -15.20 -4.48
N GLU A 21 12.16 -16.24 -4.88
CA GLU A 21 12.44 -17.37 -3.99
C GLU A 21 13.26 -16.97 -2.76
N PHE A 22 14.17 -16.00 -2.90
CA PHE A 22 14.85 -15.41 -1.73
C PHE A 22 13.86 -14.73 -0.77
N LEU A 23 12.92 -13.94 -1.26
CA LEU A 23 11.91 -13.30 -0.42
C LEU A 23 11.04 -14.34 0.31
N PHE A 24 10.65 -15.41 -0.35
CA PHE A 24 9.84 -16.47 0.26
C PHE A 24 10.54 -17.24 1.38
N LYS A 25 11.89 -17.20 1.46
CA LYS A 25 12.61 -17.74 2.64
C LYS A 25 12.27 -17.00 3.94
N PHE A 26 11.75 -15.77 3.85
CA PHE A 26 11.35 -14.96 4.99
C PHE A 26 9.85 -15.02 5.29
N GLN A 27 9.08 -15.78 4.50
CA GLN A 27 7.67 -15.99 4.79
C GLN A 27 7.52 -17.03 5.91
N THR A 28 6.74 -16.71 6.93
CA THR A 28 6.49 -17.59 8.08
C THR A 28 5.46 -18.67 7.79
N ASP A 29 5.32 -19.58 8.75
CA ASP A 29 4.22 -20.54 8.79
C ASP A 29 2.84 -19.88 8.95
N GLU A 30 2.79 -18.69 9.56
CA GLU A 30 1.55 -17.90 9.64
C GLU A 30 1.18 -17.26 8.29
N GLY A 31 2.17 -16.93 7.45
CA GLY A 31 1.98 -16.41 6.10
C GLY A 31 2.56 -15.02 5.83
N ASP A 32 3.13 -14.37 6.84
CA ASP A 32 3.69 -13.03 6.74
C ASP A 32 5.22 -13.03 6.56
N PHE A 33 5.79 -11.88 6.24
CA PHE A 33 7.23 -11.74 6.00
C PHE A 33 7.94 -11.09 7.20
N ARG A 34 9.06 -11.70 7.63
CA ARG A 34 9.89 -11.22 8.76
C ARG A 34 11.25 -10.69 8.31
N GLY A 35 11.95 -10.04 9.24
CA GLY A 35 13.31 -9.54 9.07
C GLY A 35 13.42 -8.02 9.02
N ILE A 36 12.33 -7.31 8.71
CA ILE A 36 12.36 -5.84 8.61
C ILE A 36 12.23 -5.16 9.98
N TYR A 37 11.39 -5.72 10.85
CA TYR A 37 11.27 -5.33 12.26
C TYR A 37 11.75 -6.48 13.16
N GLY A 38 12.84 -7.14 12.76
CA GLY A 38 13.28 -8.40 13.35
C GLY A 38 12.21 -9.47 13.16
N ASN A 39 11.81 -10.13 14.26
CA ASN A 39 10.76 -11.16 14.22
C ASN A 39 9.32 -10.58 14.23
N GLN A 40 9.15 -9.26 14.32
CA GLN A 40 7.84 -8.65 14.59
C GLN A 40 6.90 -8.56 13.38
N TYR A 41 5.61 -8.38 13.66
CA TYR A 41 4.53 -8.28 12.67
C TYR A 41 4.68 -7.04 11.81
N SER A 42 4.61 -7.23 10.48
CA SER A 42 4.77 -6.14 9.51
C SER A 42 3.69 -6.16 8.41
N PRO A 43 2.42 -5.84 8.71
CA PRO A 43 1.33 -5.92 7.73
C PRO A 43 1.58 -5.09 6.47
N ASN A 44 2.17 -3.89 6.61
CA ASN A 44 2.54 -3.05 5.47
C ASN A 44 3.62 -3.70 4.58
N TYR A 45 4.67 -4.27 5.17
CA TYR A 45 5.74 -4.86 4.36
C TYR A 45 5.33 -6.18 3.74
N SER A 46 4.62 -7.02 4.48
CA SER A 46 4.06 -8.26 3.94
C SER A 46 3.13 -7.98 2.77
N ALA A 47 2.22 -7.01 2.90
CA ALA A 47 1.36 -6.57 1.81
C ALA A 47 2.14 -5.97 0.62
N GLY A 48 3.09 -5.08 0.89
CA GLY A 48 3.90 -4.45 -0.15
C GLY A 48 4.77 -5.45 -0.92
N ILE A 49 5.26 -6.50 -0.25
CA ILE A 49 5.96 -7.62 -0.89
C ILE A 49 5.00 -8.35 -1.82
N ILE A 50 3.86 -8.85 -1.32
CA ILE A 50 2.96 -9.65 -2.16
C ILE A 50 2.36 -8.84 -3.31
N GLU A 51 2.11 -7.53 -3.14
CA GLU A 51 1.69 -6.65 -4.24
C GLU A 51 2.70 -6.68 -5.40
N ILE A 52 4.00 -6.54 -5.09
CA ILE A 52 5.05 -6.58 -6.10
C ILE A 52 5.14 -7.97 -6.73
N LEU A 53 4.99 -9.04 -5.93
CA LEU A 53 5.02 -10.41 -6.43
C LEU A 53 3.84 -10.71 -7.36
N ILE A 54 2.63 -10.25 -7.02
CA ILE A 54 1.44 -10.33 -7.87
C ILE A 54 1.71 -9.63 -9.21
N LYS A 55 2.21 -8.38 -9.16
CA LYS A 55 2.57 -7.60 -10.35
C LYS A 55 3.70 -8.26 -11.17
N ALA A 56 4.55 -9.06 -10.54
CA ALA A 56 5.61 -9.82 -11.19
C ALA A 56 5.16 -11.20 -11.74
N GLY A 57 3.86 -11.52 -11.69
CA GLY A 57 3.29 -12.74 -12.27
C GLY A 57 3.11 -13.91 -11.30
N TYR A 58 3.23 -13.70 -9.99
CA TYR A 58 3.09 -14.74 -8.97
C TYR A 58 1.70 -14.80 -8.33
N GLU A 59 0.70 -14.15 -8.92
CA GLU A 59 -0.65 -14.05 -8.35
C GLU A 59 -1.23 -15.40 -7.90
N LYS A 60 -1.00 -16.47 -8.68
CA LYS A 60 -1.54 -17.82 -8.41
C LYS A 60 -0.68 -18.65 -7.45
N ASP A 61 0.43 -18.13 -6.96
CA ASP A 61 1.29 -18.84 -6.01
C ASP A 61 0.58 -18.98 -4.66
N HIS A 62 0.51 -20.19 -4.11
CA HIS A 62 -0.17 -20.49 -2.85
C HIS A 62 0.36 -19.65 -1.66
N ARG A 63 1.61 -19.19 -1.73
CA ARG A 63 2.24 -18.32 -0.73
C ARG A 63 1.61 -16.92 -0.71
N ILE A 64 1.08 -16.43 -1.84
CA ILE A 64 0.32 -15.18 -1.91
C ILE A 64 -1.00 -15.32 -1.14
N GLU A 65 -1.74 -16.39 -1.39
CA GLU A 65 -3.00 -16.70 -0.68
C GLU A 65 -2.76 -16.82 0.83
N LYS A 66 -1.66 -17.47 1.22
CA LYS A 66 -1.25 -17.59 2.64
C LYS A 66 -1.08 -16.22 3.29
N CYS A 67 -0.43 -15.27 2.62
CA CYS A 67 -0.25 -13.92 3.13
C CYS A 67 -1.58 -13.15 3.22
N PHE A 68 -2.50 -13.31 2.27
CA PHE A 68 -3.83 -12.68 2.38
C PHE A 68 -4.62 -13.23 3.57
N LYS A 69 -4.57 -14.55 3.80
CA LYS A 69 -5.21 -15.18 4.98
C LYS A 69 -4.66 -14.60 6.28
N TRP A 70 -3.34 -14.45 6.37
CA TRP A 70 -2.70 -13.80 7.52
C TRP A 70 -3.11 -12.33 7.66
N LEU A 71 -3.06 -11.55 6.58
CA LEU A 71 -3.49 -10.14 6.61
C LEU A 71 -4.91 -10.03 7.17
N LEU A 72 -5.83 -10.88 6.73
CA LEU A 72 -7.20 -10.88 7.22
C LEU A 72 -7.33 -11.28 8.71
N SER A 73 -6.45 -12.11 9.25
CA SER A 73 -6.51 -12.55 10.65
C SER A 73 -6.01 -11.49 11.64
N VAL A 74 -5.09 -10.62 11.21
CA VAL A 74 -4.44 -9.58 12.03
C VAL A 74 -5.09 -8.20 11.95
N ARG A 75 -6.29 -8.11 11.36
CA ARG A 75 -7.06 -6.87 11.25
C ARG A 75 -7.50 -6.31 12.61
N GLN A 76 -7.60 -4.98 12.66
CA GLN A 76 -8.29 -4.24 13.72
C GLN A 76 -9.82 -4.46 13.61
N ASN A 77 -10.54 -4.21 14.72
CA ASN A 77 -12.00 -4.35 14.79
C ASN A 77 -12.73 -3.34 13.89
N ASP A 78 -12.15 -2.17 13.67
CA ASP A 78 -12.63 -1.16 12.72
C ASP A 78 -12.33 -1.51 11.24
N GLY A 79 -11.67 -2.64 11.01
CA GLY A 79 -11.50 -3.27 9.70
C GLY A 79 -10.21 -2.93 8.96
N GLY A 80 -9.42 -1.98 9.45
CA GLY A 80 -8.11 -1.66 8.88
C GLY A 80 -6.95 -2.43 9.52
N TRP A 81 -5.74 -1.94 9.28
CA TRP A 81 -4.49 -2.48 9.82
C TRP A 81 -3.64 -1.41 10.48
N THR A 82 -2.79 -1.86 11.40
CA THR A 82 -1.69 -1.09 11.96
C THR A 82 -0.49 -2.03 12.14
N ILE A 83 0.68 -1.47 12.42
CA ILE A 83 1.85 -2.27 12.83
C ILE A 83 1.68 -2.58 14.32
N PRO A 84 1.65 -3.85 14.76
CA PRO A 84 1.35 -4.18 16.16
C PRO A 84 2.25 -3.52 17.21
N ILE A 85 3.53 -3.27 16.90
CA ILE A 85 4.41 -2.51 17.80
C ILE A 85 3.80 -1.12 18.14
N ARG A 86 3.03 -0.51 17.22
CA ARG A 86 2.35 0.78 17.44
C ARG A 86 1.20 0.72 18.43
N THR A 87 0.63 -0.46 18.65
CA THR A 87 -0.51 -0.61 19.58
C THR A 87 -0.06 -0.80 21.02
N HIS A 88 1.19 -1.19 21.21
CA HIS A 88 1.81 -1.41 22.51
C HIS A 88 2.65 -0.17 22.83
N ASN A 89 2.48 0.41 24.01
CA ASN A 89 3.26 1.57 24.42
C ASN A 89 4.66 1.12 24.86
N VAL A 90 5.48 0.73 23.88
CA VAL A 90 6.76 0.02 24.06
C VAL A 90 7.88 0.70 23.27
N ASP A 91 9.12 0.45 23.69
CA ASP A 91 10.29 0.85 22.93
C ASP A 91 10.45 -0.02 21.67
N TRP A 92 10.59 0.63 20.51
CA TRP A 92 10.70 -0.06 19.24
C TRP A 92 12.00 -0.84 19.11
N GLN A 93 13.10 -0.26 19.59
CA GLN A 93 14.42 -0.86 19.47
C GLN A 93 14.45 -2.15 20.28
N GLU A 94 13.99 -2.12 21.53
CA GLU A 94 13.91 -3.30 22.38
C GLU A 94 13.06 -4.41 21.75
N VAL A 95 11.87 -4.07 21.26
CA VAL A 95 10.93 -5.03 20.69
C VAL A 95 11.42 -5.64 19.37
N MET A 96 12.14 -4.88 18.54
CA MET A 96 12.72 -5.40 17.30
C MET A 96 13.79 -6.47 17.53
N TYR A 97 14.46 -6.45 18.69
CA TYR A 97 15.43 -7.49 19.09
C TYR A 97 14.83 -8.57 20.01
N SER A 98 13.57 -8.41 20.43
CA SER A 98 12.88 -9.39 21.26
C SER A 98 12.50 -10.66 20.47
N LYS A 99 12.53 -11.80 21.16
CA LYS A 99 11.97 -13.07 20.66
C LYS A 99 10.44 -13.11 20.75
N GLU A 100 9.86 -12.36 21.69
CA GLU A 100 8.43 -12.34 21.92
C GLU A 100 7.70 -11.53 20.84
N LEU A 101 6.63 -12.10 20.29
CA LEU A 101 5.83 -11.49 19.25
C LEU A 101 4.73 -10.62 19.84
N LEU A 102 4.67 -9.36 19.43
CA LEU A 102 3.52 -8.50 19.72
C LEU A 102 2.40 -8.75 18.71
N LYS A 103 1.31 -9.36 19.17
CA LYS A 103 0.08 -9.55 18.40
C LYS A 103 -0.72 -8.25 18.32
N PRO A 104 -1.52 -7.99 17.27
CA PRO A 104 -2.35 -6.78 17.21
C PRO A 104 -3.34 -6.70 18.38
N ILE A 105 -3.40 -5.54 19.06
CA ILE A 105 -4.51 -5.23 19.98
C ILE A 105 -5.67 -4.70 19.13
N LYS A 106 -6.66 -5.56 18.84
CA LYS A 106 -7.67 -5.32 17.80
C LYS A 106 -8.61 -4.13 18.07
N GLU A 107 -8.72 -3.71 19.33
CA GLU A 107 -9.55 -2.59 19.78
C GLU A 107 -8.90 -1.23 19.48
N LYS A 108 -7.58 -1.21 19.21
CA LYS A 108 -6.90 0.03 18.81
C LYS A 108 -7.32 0.42 17.38
N PRO A 109 -7.32 1.73 17.06
CA PRO A 109 -7.77 2.18 15.76
C PRO A 109 -6.80 1.80 14.64
N PHE A 110 -7.26 1.62 13.41
CA PHE A 110 -6.35 1.40 12.28
C PHE A 110 -5.45 2.61 11.95
N SER A 111 -4.35 2.33 11.24
CA SER A 111 -3.53 3.33 10.56
C SER A 111 -3.88 3.39 9.07
N HIS A 112 -4.23 4.56 8.54
CA HIS A 112 -4.48 4.70 7.10
C HIS A 112 -3.19 4.54 6.30
N VAL A 113 -2.03 4.86 6.90
CA VAL A 113 -0.72 4.68 6.29
C VAL A 113 -0.45 3.20 6.02
N VAL A 114 -0.73 2.33 6.98
CA VAL A 114 -0.58 0.87 6.83
C VAL A 114 -1.71 0.30 5.97
N THR A 115 -2.95 0.72 6.22
CA THR A 115 -4.13 0.19 5.54
C THR A 115 -4.12 0.45 4.04
N GLY A 116 -3.68 1.64 3.59
CA GLY A 116 -3.56 1.89 2.15
C GLY A 116 -2.48 1.04 1.48
N VAL A 117 -1.39 0.71 2.18
CA VAL A 117 -0.40 -0.26 1.67
C VAL A 117 -1.01 -1.66 1.54
N VAL A 118 -1.79 -2.08 2.53
CA VAL A 118 -2.52 -3.36 2.45
C VAL A 118 -3.50 -3.35 1.29
N LEU A 119 -4.27 -2.27 1.11
CA LEU A 119 -5.25 -2.13 0.03
C LEU A 119 -4.62 -2.25 -1.37
N ARG A 120 -3.38 -1.79 -1.56
CA ARG A 120 -2.65 -1.96 -2.82
C ARG A 120 -2.48 -3.43 -3.21
N ALA A 121 -2.21 -4.31 -2.24
CA ALA A 121 -2.11 -5.75 -2.50
C ALA A 121 -3.46 -6.32 -2.96
N PHE A 122 -4.56 -5.93 -2.30
CA PHE A 122 -5.91 -6.32 -2.71
C PHE A 122 -6.22 -5.84 -4.12
N ALA A 123 -5.91 -4.57 -4.43
CA ALA A 123 -6.14 -3.97 -5.75
C ALA A 123 -5.32 -4.65 -6.87
N ALA A 124 -4.12 -5.16 -6.55
CA ALA A 124 -3.27 -5.84 -7.51
C ALA A 124 -3.76 -7.24 -7.91
N HIS A 125 -4.53 -7.93 -7.05
CA HIS A 125 -4.95 -9.31 -7.27
C HIS A 125 -6.36 -9.38 -7.89
N SER A 126 -6.51 -10.14 -8.98
CA SER A 126 -7.74 -10.23 -9.79
C SER A 126 -8.98 -10.71 -9.02
N LYS A 127 -8.83 -11.69 -8.12
CA LYS A 127 -9.90 -12.17 -7.22
C LYS A 127 -10.15 -11.23 -6.04
N TYR A 128 -9.10 -10.85 -5.31
CA TYR A 128 -9.26 -10.08 -4.07
C TYR A 128 -9.77 -8.66 -4.28
N LYS A 129 -9.44 -8.03 -5.41
CA LYS A 129 -9.93 -6.67 -5.74
C LYS A 129 -11.46 -6.58 -5.80
N ASN A 130 -12.14 -7.68 -6.14
CA ASN A 130 -13.61 -7.75 -6.23
C ASN A 130 -14.27 -8.23 -4.93
N SER A 131 -13.50 -8.48 -3.86
CA SER A 131 -14.05 -8.97 -2.61
C SER A 131 -14.80 -7.88 -1.84
N GLU A 132 -15.85 -8.25 -1.12
CA GLU A 132 -16.56 -7.36 -0.19
C GLU A 132 -15.61 -6.74 0.85
N LYS A 133 -14.59 -7.51 1.26
CA LYS A 133 -13.53 -7.04 2.17
C LYS A 133 -12.77 -5.88 1.55
N ALA A 134 -12.34 -5.99 0.29
CA ALA A 134 -11.63 -4.91 -0.41
C ALA A 134 -12.51 -3.66 -0.58
N GLN A 135 -13.81 -3.84 -0.88
CA GLN A 135 -14.76 -2.73 -0.95
C GLN A 135 -14.87 -1.99 0.41
N LYS A 136 -15.08 -2.72 1.51
CA LYS A 136 -15.16 -2.10 2.85
C LYS A 136 -13.89 -1.35 3.25
N ILE A 137 -12.71 -1.88 2.89
CA ILE A 137 -11.42 -1.22 3.18
C ILE A 137 -11.22 0.01 2.29
N GLY A 138 -11.61 -0.06 1.01
CA GLY A 138 -11.58 1.06 0.08
C GLY A 138 -12.44 2.22 0.58
N GLU A 139 -13.67 1.93 0.98
CA GLU A 139 -14.57 2.92 1.60
C GLU A 139 -13.93 3.55 2.83
N LEU A 140 -13.44 2.71 3.75
CA LEU A 140 -12.75 3.17 4.96
C LEU A 140 -11.58 4.08 4.64
N LEU A 141 -10.72 3.73 3.68
CA LEU A 141 -9.58 4.55 3.27
C LEU A 141 -10.02 5.86 2.62
N ALA A 142 -11.05 5.86 1.78
CA ALA A 142 -11.56 7.07 1.15
C ALA A 142 -12.00 8.11 2.20
N THR A 143 -12.62 7.69 3.30
CA THR A 143 -12.98 8.60 4.41
C THR A 143 -11.78 9.24 5.12
N ARG A 144 -10.54 8.81 4.82
CA ARG A 144 -9.31 9.28 5.49
C ARG A 144 -8.54 10.31 4.71
N PHE A 145 -8.89 10.60 3.45
CA PHE A 145 -8.25 11.65 2.68
C PHE A 145 -8.14 12.95 3.50
N PHE A 146 -6.92 13.52 3.52
CA PHE A 146 -6.58 14.77 4.21
C PHE A 146 -6.70 14.76 5.74
N LYS A 147 -6.89 13.60 6.37
CA LYS A 147 -6.88 13.44 7.83
C LYS A 147 -5.49 13.03 8.33
N SER A 148 -5.18 13.40 9.58
CA SER A 148 -3.96 12.96 10.27
C SER A 148 -4.04 11.48 10.64
N ASP A 149 -2.92 10.75 10.59
CA ASP A 149 -2.91 9.34 11.02
C ASP A 149 -3.14 9.19 12.53
N LYS A 150 -3.62 8.02 12.94
CA LYS A 150 -3.84 7.73 14.36
C LYS A 150 -2.50 7.52 15.08
N TYR A 151 -1.49 7.02 14.38
CA TYR A 151 -0.16 6.79 14.94
C TYR A 151 0.82 7.90 14.57
N THR A 152 1.94 7.95 15.29
CA THR A 152 2.88 9.08 15.27
C THR A 152 3.72 9.13 13.99
N ASP A 153 4.03 7.98 13.41
CA ASP A 153 4.75 7.90 12.15
C ASP A 153 3.90 8.43 11.00
N ARG A 154 4.42 9.43 10.29
CA ARG A 154 3.68 10.07 9.19
C ARG A 154 2.28 10.56 9.59
N ARG A 155 2.09 10.97 10.85
CA ARG A 155 0.83 11.53 11.37
C ARG A 155 0.33 12.74 10.59
N SER A 156 1.22 13.62 10.15
CA SER A 156 0.87 14.91 9.54
C SER A 156 0.01 14.75 8.27
N LYS A 157 -1.01 15.60 8.12
CA LYS A 157 -1.87 15.69 6.93
C LYS A 157 -1.07 15.96 5.65
N GLU A 158 0.06 16.64 5.76
CA GLU A 158 0.95 16.90 4.62
C GLU A 158 1.45 15.62 3.93
N ASN A 159 1.47 14.49 4.65
CA ASN A 159 1.97 13.23 4.10
C ASN A 159 1.11 12.70 2.95
N TRP A 160 -0.14 13.17 2.81
CA TRP A 160 -0.97 12.91 1.63
C TRP A 160 -0.34 13.45 0.34
N PHE A 161 0.49 14.49 0.42
CA PHE A 161 1.13 15.13 -0.75
C PHE A 161 2.62 14.82 -0.87
N LYS A 162 3.15 13.91 -0.04
CA LYS A 162 4.55 13.46 -0.07
C LYS A 162 4.64 12.12 -0.78
N VAL A 163 4.81 12.17 -2.10
CA VAL A 163 4.62 11.03 -3.01
C VAL A 163 5.95 10.38 -3.41
N SER A 164 5.87 9.12 -3.82
CA SER A 164 7.02 8.37 -4.35
C SER A 164 6.58 7.25 -5.28
N PHE A 165 7.45 6.85 -6.21
CA PHE A 165 7.22 5.70 -7.08
C PHE A 165 8.49 4.85 -7.26
N PRO A 166 8.40 3.50 -7.14
CA PRO A 166 7.24 2.72 -6.71
C PRO A 166 6.71 3.14 -5.35
N PHE A 167 5.40 2.99 -5.16
CA PHE A 167 4.72 3.44 -3.95
C PHE A 167 5.33 2.79 -2.71
N TRP A 168 5.45 3.58 -1.65
CA TRP A 168 6.07 3.16 -0.40
C TRP A 168 5.17 3.41 0.79
N PHE A 169 4.57 4.60 0.85
CA PHE A 169 3.57 4.96 1.84
C PHE A 169 2.22 5.17 1.16
N THR A 170 1.17 5.19 1.98
CA THR A 170 -0.13 5.69 1.54
C THR A 170 -0.05 7.20 1.38
N ASP A 171 -0.36 7.68 0.19
CA ASP A 171 -0.44 9.08 -0.21
C ASP A 171 -1.65 9.25 -1.15
N ILE A 172 -1.92 10.47 -1.61
CA ILE A 172 -3.12 10.75 -2.41
C ILE A 172 -3.14 9.92 -3.70
N ILE A 173 -1.99 9.71 -4.33
CA ILE A 173 -1.89 8.99 -5.59
C ILE A 173 -2.03 7.50 -5.36
N SER A 174 -1.32 6.93 -4.38
CA SER A 174 -1.35 5.50 -4.13
C SER A 174 -2.71 5.02 -3.61
N ALA A 175 -3.42 5.86 -2.85
CA ALA A 175 -4.78 5.61 -2.41
C ALA A 175 -5.78 5.68 -3.59
N LEU A 176 -5.76 6.76 -4.37
CA LEU A 176 -6.64 6.89 -5.53
C LEU A 176 -6.38 5.78 -6.57
N ASP A 177 -5.13 5.41 -6.82
CA ASP A 177 -4.75 4.32 -7.72
C ASP A 177 -5.41 3.00 -7.29
N SER A 178 -5.28 2.65 -6.01
CA SER A 178 -5.94 1.46 -5.45
C SER A 178 -7.46 1.54 -5.59
N LEU A 179 -8.09 2.66 -5.20
CA LEU A 179 -9.55 2.84 -5.25
C LEU A 179 -10.08 2.71 -6.68
N SER A 180 -9.39 3.28 -7.66
CA SER A 180 -9.76 3.15 -9.07
C SER A 180 -9.70 1.70 -9.59
N LEU A 181 -8.75 0.90 -9.12
CA LEU A 181 -8.61 -0.52 -9.49
C LEU A 181 -9.65 -1.41 -8.80
N LEU A 182 -10.20 -0.96 -7.66
CA LEU A 182 -11.29 -1.60 -6.94
C LEU A 182 -12.68 -1.22 -7.48
N GLY A 183 -12.76 -0.38 -8.51
CA GLY A 183 -14.03 0.02 -9.14
C GLY A 183 -14.74 1.18 -8.46
N PHE A 184 -14.11 1.86 -7.49
CA PHE A 184 -14.64 3.14 -7.00
C PHE A 184 -14.61 4.18 -8.12
N ASN A 185 -15.56 5.13 -8.05
CA ASN A 185 -15.71 6.16 -9.06
C ASN A 185 -15.81 7.56 -8.44
N LYS A 186 -15.82 8.59 -9.30
CA LYS A 186 -15.87 10.00 -8.90
C LYS A 186 -17.19 10.45 -8.26
N VAL A 187 -18.25 9.63 -8.27
CA VAL A 187 -19.50 9.97 -7.56
C VAL A 187 -19.31 9.91 -6.05
N HIS A 188 -18.31 9.16 -5.58
CA HIS A 188 -18.00 9.10 -4.16
C HIS A 188 -17.38 10.43 -3.67
N PRO A 189 -17.98 11.13 -2.69
CA PRO A 189 -17.63 12.52 -2.35
C PRO A 189 -16.18 12.71 -1.88
N ASN A 190 -15.64 11.78 -1.08
CA ASN A 190 -14.23 11.88 -0.66
C ASN A 190 -13.24 11.63 -1.81
N ILE A 191 -13.64 10.86 -2.83
CA ILE A 191 -12.80 10.56 -4.00
C ILE A 191 -12.84 11.75 -4.94
N ASP A 192 -14.03 12.31 -5.17
CA ASP A 192 -14.20 13.55 -5.94
C ASP A 192 -13.36 14.69 -5.37
N LEU A 193 -13.46 14.93 -4.06
CA LEU A 193 -12.65 15.93 -3.37
C LEU A 193 -11.15 15.68 -3.53
N ALA A 194 -10.72 14.42 -3.48
CA ALA A 194 -9.31 14.06 -3.67
C ALA A 194 -8.84 14.28 -5.11
N LEU A 195 -9.68 13.97 -6.10
CA LEU A 195 -9.42 14.25 -7.51
C LEU A 195 -9.32 15.76 -7.76
N GLU A 196 -10.31 16.55 -7.33
CA GLU A 196 -10.27 18.01 -7.51
C GLU A 196 -9.07 18.65 -6.80
N THR A 197 -8.70 18.15 -5.61
CA THR A 197 -7.48 18.61 -4.91
C THR A 197 -6.21 18.26 -5.68
N LEU A 198 -6.16 17.11 -6.36
CA LEU A 198 -5.03 16.75 -7.18
C LEU A 198 -4.99 17.60 -8.46
N LYS A 199 -6.15 17.87 -9.07
CA LYS A 199 -6.30 18.70 -10.27
C LYS A 199 -5.85 20.14 -10.03
N SER A 200 -6.22 20.73 -8.89
CA SER A 200 -5.82 22.11 -8.55
C SER A 200 -4.31 22.30 -8.33
N ARG A 201 -3.55 21.21 -8.28
CA ARG A 201 -2.08 21.21 -8.17
C ARG A 201 -1.38 20.99 -9.52
N GLN A 202 -2.13 20.87 -10.61
CA GLN A 202 -1.53 20.78 -11.94
C GLN A 202 -0.95 22.15 -12.34
N LEU A 203 0.31 22.16 -12.76
CA LEU A 203 1.03 23.31 -13.26
C LEU A 203 0.70 23.54 -14.75
N GLU A 204 0.97 24.75 -15.24
CA GLU A 204 0.76 25.13 -16.65
C GLU A 204 1.51 24.23 -17.64
N ASN A 205 2.67 23.69 -17.24
CA ASN A 205 3.46 22.75 -18.04
C ASN A 205 2.90 21.31 -18.05
N GLY A 206 1.76 21.07 -17.39
CA GLY A 206 1.10 19.78 -17.31
C GLY A 206 1.68 18.82 -16.26
N LEU A 207 2.71 19.21 -15.51
CA LEU A 207 3.22 18.44 -14.36
C LEU A 207 2.46 18.81 -13.08
N TRP A 208 2.61 18.03 -12.01
CA TRP A 208 1.96 18.28 -10.72
C TRP A 208 2.91 18.79 -9.65
N ASP A 209 2.48 19.83 -8.91
CA ASP A 209 3.18 20.34 -7.72
C ASP A 209 2.97 19.43 -6.51
N LEU A 210 3.91 18.50 -6.33
CA LEU A 210 3.92 17.49 -5.27
C LEU A 210 5.32 17.32 -4.70
N LYS A 211 5.41 17.04 -3.39
CA LYS A 211 6.69 16.81 -2.72
C LYS A 211 7.17 15.38 -2.96
N LEU A 212 8.31 15.24 -3.63
CA LEU A 212 8.91 13.92 -3.93
C LEU A 212 9.80 13.43 -2.79
N LEU A 213 9.61 12.18 -2.33
CA LEU A 213 10.41 11.60 -1.21
C LEU A 213 11.67 10.83 -1.64
N LYS A 214 11.80 10.41 -2.91
CA LYS A 214 12.90 9.56 -3.41
C LYS A 214 13.67 10.24 -4.55
N THR A 215 14.13 11.48 -4.32
CA THR A 215 14.68 12.39 -5.34
C THR A 215 16.01 11.97 -5.97
N LYS A 216 16.64 10.87 -5.52
CA LYS A 216 17.82 10.31 -6.21
C LYS A 216 17.51 9.87 -7.64
N ASP A 217 16.26 9.47 -7.91
CA ASP A 217 15.79 9.21 -9.27
C ASP A 217 15.30 10.51 -9.92
N LYS A 218 16.09 11.03 -10.87
CA LYS A 218 15.77 12.25 -11.64
C LYS A 218 14.48 12.12 -12.46
N ASN A 219 14.09 10.89 -12.81
CA ASN A 219 12.89 10.62 -13.60
C ASN A 219 11.64 10.35 -12.75
N LEU A 220 11.75 10.43 -11.42
CA LEU A 220 10.63 10.16 -10.52
C LEU A 220 9.42 11.05 -10.82
N ILE A 221 9.65 12.31 -11.17
CA ILE A 221 8.58 13.23 -11.55
C ILE A 221 7.75 12.67 -12.71
N TYR A 222 8.38 12.18 -13.78
CA TYR A 222 7.67 11.64 -14.95
C TYR A 222 6.87 10.39 -14.61
N TRP A 223 7.41 9.52 -13.75
CA TRP A 223 6.67 8.34 -13.28
C TRP A 223 5.42 8.72 -12.50
N ILE A 224 5.52 9.68 -11.59
CA ILE A 224 4.39 10.19 -10.82
C ILE A 224 3.32 10.76 -11.75
N ASN A 225 3.71 11.61 -12.71
CA ASN A 225 2.77 12.21 -13.65
C ASN A 225 2.10 11.16 -14.55
N LEU A 226 2.84 10.15 -15.03
CA LEU A 226 2.27 9.05 -15.81
C LEU A 226 1.19 8.28 -15.01
N ILE A 227 1.42 8.06 -13.72
CA ILE A 227 0.45 7.40 -12.85
C ILE A 227 -0.79 8.27 -12.66
N ILE A 228 -0.62 9.58 -12.45
CA ILE A 228 -1.74 10.52 -12.36
C ILE A 228 -2.56 10.48 -13.66
N CYS A 229 -1.93 10.51 -14.84
CA CYS A 229 -2.65 10.40 -16.11
C CYS A 229 -3.43 9.07 -16.23
N ARG A 230 -2.82 7.94 -15.85
CA ARG A 230 -3.50 6.62 -15.83
C ARG A 230 -4.66 6.59 -14.85
N LEU A 231 -4.50 7.24 -13.71
CA LEU A 231 -5.50 7.37 -12.66
C LEU A 231 -6.73 8.14 -13.16
N TYR A 232 -6.53 9.35 -13.70
CA TYR A 232 -7.60 10.15 -14.28
C TYR A 232 -8.29 9.42 -15.42
N LYS A 233 -7.53 8.73 -16.28
CA LYS A 233 -8.13 7.91 -17.34
C LYS A 233 -9.08 6.86 -16.78
N ARG A 234 -8.82 6.25 -15.62
CA ARG A 234 -9.72 5.25 -15.02
C ARG A 234 -10.96 5.86 -14.39
N PHE A 235 -10.84 7.02 -13.73
CA PHE A 235 -11.99 7.68 -13.08
C PHE A 235 -12.92 8.41 -14.04
N PHE A 236 -12.41 8.84 -15.19
CA PHE A 236 -13.16 9.62 -16.19
C PHE A 236 -13.45 8.84 -17.47
N LYS A 237 -13.16 7.54 -17.52
CA LYS A 237 -13.63 6.69 -18.62
C LYS A 237 -15.15 6.57 -18.50
N GLU A 238 -15.85 7.02 -19.53
CA GLU A 238 -17.28 6.74 -19.70
C GLU A 238 -17.44 5.24 -19.96
N TYR A 239 -18.37 4.60 -19.24
CA TYR A 239 -18.75 3.19 -19.41
C TYR A 239 -20.12 3.11 -20.03
#